data_AF-A0A4Y2GII9-F1
#
_entry.id   AF-A0A4Y2GII9-F1
#
_cell.length_a   1.000
_cell.length_b   1.000
_cell.length_c   1.000
_cell.angle_alpha   90.00
_cell.angle_beta   90.00
_cell.angle_gamma   90.00
#
_symmetry.space_group_name_H-M   'P 1'
#
loop_
_entity.id
_entity.type
_entity.pdbx_description
1 polymer ?
#
loop_
_entity_poly.entity_id
_entity_poly.type
_entity_poly.pdbx_seq_one_letter_code
_entity_poly.pdbx_strand_id
1 'polypeptide(L)'
;MTRGAQKNTMPRAPCTLATPLKKAYIGFRSADSKTTNKRIVQDVPREERKLGPACNSQKCQESKKRGCDTMPEQERQSLFDGFWLTMSWDLKNMFVCSTVDLKSIKRKTVKGYGMRQRKSP
;
A
#
# COMPACT_ATOMS: atom_id res chain seq x y z
N MET A 1 28.28 40.60 22.56
CA MET A 1 27.04 39.78 22.47
C MET A 1 26.91 39.23 21.06
N THR A 2 27.36 38.00 20.81
CA THR A 2 27.22 37.35 19.49
C THR A 2 26.31 36.13 19.65
N ARG A 3 25.08 36.22 19.12
CA ARG A 3 24.13 35.08 19.12
C ARG A 3 24.52 34.14 17.99
N GLY A 4 25.21 33.06 18.32
CA GLY A 4 25.49 31.95 17.41
C GLY A 4 24.21 31.20 17.07
N ALA A 5 23.83 31.20 15.80
CA ALA A 5 22.67 30.45 15.29
C ALA A 5 22.96 28.94 15.34
N GLN A 6 22.34 28.25 16.29
CA GLN A 6 22.34 26.80 16.38
C GLN A 6 21.53 26.22 15.21
N LYS A 7 22.22 25.65 14.22
CA LYS A 7 21.58 24.87 13.15
C LYS A 7 21.21 23.52 13.74
N ASN A 8 19.98 23.40 14.20
CA ASN A 8 19.37 22.13 14.61
C ASN A 8 19.30 21.20 13.38
N THR A 9 20.34 20.40 13.21
CA THR A 9 20.40 19.36 12.18
C THR A 9 19.71 18.15 12.77
N MET A 10 18.42 17.97 12.48
CA MET A 10 17.69 16.77 12.86
C MET A 10 18.39 15.54 12.23
N PRO A 11 18.73 14.50 13.00
CA PRO A 11 19.30 13.29 12.43
C PRO A 11 18.28 12.68 11.46
N ARG A 12 18.71 12.40 10.23
CA ARG A 12 17.90 11.63 9.29
C ARG A 12 17.71 10.24 9.88
N ALA A 13 16.47 9.91 10.22
CA ALA A 13 16.13 8.56 10.66
C ALA A 13 16.51 7.56 9.54
N PRO A 14 17.18 6.44 9.88
CA PRO A 14 17.49 5.41 8.91
C PRO A 14 16.21 4.81 8.33
N CYS A 15 16.18 4.67 7.00
CA CYS A 15 15.12 4.03 6.23
C CYS A 15 15.07 2.51 6.50
N THR A 16 14.70 2.07 7.71
CA THR A 16 14.57 0.64 8.04
C THR A 16 13.38 0.29 8.92
N LEU A 17 12.51 1.24 9.27
CA LEU A 17 11.37 0.93 10.12
C LEU A 17 10.16 0.59 9.25
N ALA A 18 9.89 -0.71 9.12
CA ALA A 18 8.58 -1.23 8.80
C ALA A 18 7.60 -0.67 9.85
N THR A 19 7.01 0.49 9.56
CA THR A 19 6.08 1.15 10.48
C THR A 19 4.91 0.19 10.69
N PRO A 20 4.53 -0.17 11.92
CA PRO A 20 3.29 -0.87 12.15
C PRO A 20 2.16 0.11 11.84
N LEU A 21 1.45 -0.11 10.73
CA LEU A 21 0.42 0.80 10.18
C LEU A 21 -0.75 1.05 11.15
N LYS A 22 -0.85 0.32 12.27
CA LYS A 22 -1.84 0.52 13.34
C LYS A 22 -1.42 1.56 14.39
N LYS A 23 -0.32 2.30 14.18
CA LYS A 23 0.09 3.44 15.00
C LYS A 23 0.08 4.71 14.15
N ALA A 24 -0.23 5.85 14.77
CA ALA A 24 -0.07 7.14 14.13
C ALA A 24 1.40 7.35 13.73
N TYR A 25 1.64 7.94 12.56
CA TYR A 25 2.98 8.13 12.03
C TYR A 25 3.10 9.41 11.21
N ILE A 26 4.32 9.91 11.04
CA ILE A 26 4.60 11.03 10.16
C ILE A 26 4.87 10.50 8.75
N GLY A 27 3.93 10.75 7.86
CA GLY A 27 3.99 10.42 6.44
C GLY A 27 4.61 11.53 5.59
N PHE A 28 4.66 11.27 4.29
CA PHE A 28 5.34 12.11 3.31
C PHE A 28 4.34 12.92 2.46
N ARG A 29 4.75 14.14 2.06
CA ARG A 29 4.13 14.93 0.98
C ARG A 29 5.19 15.52 0.06
N SER A 30 4.79 15.86 -1.17
CA SER A 30 5.60 16.74 -2.01
C SER A 30 5.50 18.18 -1.49
N ALA A 31 6.64 18.85 -1.32
CA ALA A 31 6.68 20.25 -0.88
C ALA A 31 6.03 21.17 -1.91
N ASP A 32 6.34 20.94 -3.19
CA ASP A 32 5.92 21.79 -4.30
C ASP A 32 5.45 20.92 -5.48
N SER A 33 4.18 21.05 -5.87
CA SER A 33 3.64 20.34 -7.02
C SER A 33 4.04 20.95 -8.37
N LYS A 34 4.55 22.18 -8.36
CA LYS A 34 4.73 23.02 -9.57
C LYS A 34 6.18 23.09 -10.08
N THR A 35 7.16 22.64 -9.29
CA THR A 35 8.58 22.66 -9.65
C THR A 35 9.04 21.32 -10.22
N THR A 36 9.94 21.37 -11.20
CA THR A 36 10.55 20.20 -11.84
C THR A 36 11.33 19.34 -10.85
N ASN A 37 11.83 19.93 -9.75
CA ASN A 37 12.53 19.22 -8.69
C ASN A 37 11.61 19.06 -7.46
N LYS A 38 10.85 17.96 -7.45
CA LYS A 38 9.88 17.66 -6.39
C LYS A 38 10.58 17.17 -5.13
N ARG A 39 10.78 18.06 -4.15
CA ARG A 39 11.26 17.68 -2.83
C ARG A 39 10.17 16.94 -2.05
N ILE A 40 10.49 15.78 -1.49
CA ILE A 40 9.62 15.03 -0.57
C ILE A 40 9.93 15.46 0.87
N VAL A 41 8.90 15.79 1.64
CA VAL A 41 9.00 16.20 3.05
C VAL A 41 8.19 15.22 3.90
N GLN A 42 8.73 14.85 5.07
CA GLN A 42 8.12 13.93 6.01
C GLN A 42 7.59 14.70 7.23
N ASP A 43 6.41 15.28 7.10
CA ASP A 43 5.81 16.14 8.13
C ASP A 43 4.27 16.05 8.14
N VAL A 44 3.69 15.05 7.46
CA VAL A 44 2.24 14.86 7.44
C VAL A 44 1.85 13.90 8.55
N PRO A 45 1.16 14.35 9.62
CA PRO A 45 0.60 13.43 10.59
C PRO A 45 -0.43 12.53 9.92
N ARG A 46 -0.30 11.22 10.10
CA ARG A 46 -1.25 10.22 9.63
C ARG A 46 -1.78 9.44 10.83
N GLU A 47 -3.09 9.32 10.87
CA GLU A 47 -3.79 8.58 11.92
C GLU A 47 -3.52 7.08 11.83
N GLU A 48 -3.75 6.40 12.94
CA GLU A 48 -3.74 4.94 13.00
C GLU A 48 -4.75 4.32 12.03
N ARG A 49 -4.37 3.21 11.38
CA ARG A 49 -5.33 2.47 10.57
C ARG A 49 -6.31 1.73 11.47
N LYS A 50 -7.59 1.92 11.18
CA LYS A 50 -8.70 1.20 11.82
C LYS A 50 -9.32 0.23 10.82
N LEU A 51 -9.79 -0.92 11.32
CA LEU A 51 -10.59 -1.82 10.52
C LEU A 51 -11.95 -1.16 10.28
N GLY A 52 -12.39 -1.10 9.02
CA GLY A 52 -13.70 -0.58 8.66
C GLY A 52 -14.81 -1.60 8.94
N PRO A 53 -16.09 -1.15 8.98
CA PRO A 53 -17.23 -2.04 9.18
C PRO A 53 -17.29 -3.13 8.11
N ALA A 54 -18.08 -4.18 8.39
CA ALA A 54 -18.36 -5.23 7.41
C ALA A 54 -18.99 -4.65 6.15
N CYS A 55 -18.70 -5.28 5.01
CA CYS A 55 -19.22 -4.82 3.74
C CYS A 55 -20.71 -5.18 3.62
N ASN A 56 -21.58 -4.16 3.61
CA ASN A 56 -23.03 -4.34 3.45
C ASN A 56 -23.52 -3.91 2.06
N SER A 57 -22.63 -3.90 1.06
CA SER A 57 -23.01 -3.46 -0.29
C SER A 57 -23.83 -4.54 -0.99
N GLN A 58 -24.99 -4.18 -1.52
CA GLN A 58 -25.85 -5.07 -2.32
C GLN A 58 -25.08 -5.75 -3.47
N LYS A 59 -24.18 -5.01 -4.13
CA LYS A 59 -23.32 -5.56 -5.21
C LYS A 59 -22.39 -6.67 -4.75
N CYS A 60 -21.96 -6.65 -3.48
CA CYS A 60 -21.13 -7.70 -2.90
C CYS A 60 -21.98 -8.92 -2.54
N GLN A 61 -23.17 -8.71 -1.97
CA GLN A 61 -24.11 -9.77 -1.62
C GLN A 61 -24.60 -10.56 -2.84
N GLU A 62 -24.88 -9.88 -3.95
CA GLU A 62 -25.32 -10.52 -5.20
C GLU A 62 -24.19 -11.26 -5.94
N SER A 63 -22.93 -10.94 -5.63
CA SER A 63 -21.79 -11.46 -6.38
C SER A 63 -21.28 -12.78 -5.83
N LYS A 64 -21.47 -13.87 -6.58
CA LYS A 64 -20.87 -15.18 -6.28
C LYS A 64 -19.33 -15.19 -6.21
N LYS A 65 -18.67 -14.13 -6.69
CA LYS A 65 -17.20 -14.01 -6.70
C LYS A 65 -16.66 -13.27 -5.47
N ARG A 66 -17.50 -12.52 -4.75
CA ARG A 66 -17.10 -11.70 -3.61
C ARG A 66 -17.68 -12.35 -2.35
N GLY A 67 -16.84 -13.00 -1.55
CA GLY A 67 -17.24 -13.69 -0.31
C GLY A 67 -17.16 -12.78 0.92
N CYS A 68 -17.66 -11.54 0.83
CA CYS A 68 -17.52 -10.57 1.91
C CYS A 68 -18.28 -10.97 3.18
N ASP A 69 -19.42 -11.65 3.02
CA ASP A 69 -20.26 -12.11 4.14
C ASP A 69 -19.78 -13.43 4.74
N THR A 70 -18.80 -14.09 4.12
CA THR A 70 -18.31 -15.41 4.54
C THR A 70 -17.44 -15.32 5.79
N MET A 71 -16.84 -14.16 6.07
CA MET A 71 -15.95 -13.99 7.22
C MET A 71 -16.63 -13.22 8.36
N PRO A 72 -16.78 -13.83 9.54
CA PRO A 72 -17.33 -13.15 10.71
C PRO A 72 -16.40 -12.04 11.19
N GLU A 73 -16.95 -11.05 11.90
CA GLU A 73 -16.21 -9.86 12.35
C GLU A 73 -14.97 -10.20 13.19
N GLN A 74 -15.07 -11.23 14.02
CA GLN A 74 -13.96 -11.68 14.86
C GLN A 74 -12.77 -12.17 14.01
N GLU A 75 -13.02 -12.90 12.92
CA GLU A 75 -11.97 -13.36 12.01
C GLU A 75 -11.38 -12.21 11.19
N ARG A 76 -12.22 -11.24 10.81
CA ARG A 76 -11.73 -10.01 10.15
C ARG A 76 -10.77 -9.24 11.07
N GLN A 77 -11.12 -9.14 12.35
CA GLN A 77 -10.30 -8.46 13.36
C GLN A 77 -9.00 -9.22 13.64
N SER A 78 -9.05 -10.54 13.77
CA SER A 78 -7.85 -11.36 14.02
C SER A 78 -6.88 -11.33 12.83
N LEU A 79 -7.38 -11.36 11.59
CA LEU A 79 -6.57 -11.18 10.39
C LEU A 79 -5.96 -9.79 10.32
N PHE A 80 -6.75 -8.76 10.62
CA PHE A 80 -6.25 -7.38 10.64
C PHE A 80 -5.12 -7.20 11.65
N ASP A 81 -5.31 -7.71 12.87
CA ASP A 81 -4.33 -7.59 13.95
C ASP A 81 -3.10 -8.44 13.70
N GLY A 82 -3.27 -9.71 13.32
CA GLY A 82 -2.17 -10.60 12.99
C GLY A 82 -1.32 -10.04 11.85
N PHE A 83 -1.96 -9.56 10.77
CA PHE A 83 -1.24 -8.99 9.65
C PHE A 83 -0.55 -7.68 10.01
N TRP A 84 -1.21 -6.70 10.64
CA TRP A 84 -0.60 -5.37 10.83
C TRP A 84 0.30 -5.26 12.06
N LEU A 85 -0.02 -5.95 13.16
CA LEU A 85 0.69 -5.85 14.44
C LEU A 85 1.74 -6.94 14.62
N THR A 86 1.40 -8.19 14.27
CA THR A 86 2.23 -9.35 14.62
C THR A 86 3.24 -9.70 13.53
N MET A 87 2.86 -9.61 12.26
CA MET A 87 3.73 -10.01 11.15
C MET A 87 4.83 -8.97 10.83
N SER A 88 6.05 -9.46 10.66
CA SER A 88 7.16 -8.72 10.06
C SER A 88 6.90 -8.42 8.57
N TRP A 89 7.70 -7.54 7.98
CA TRP A 89 7.58 -7.21 6.55
C TRP A 89 7.72 -8.43 5.64
N ASP A 90 8.67 -9.32 5.93
CA ASP A 90 8.90 -10.51 5.12
C ASP A 90 7.74 -11.50 5.22
N LEU A 91 7.18 -11.67 6.43
CA LEU A 91 5.99 -12.50 6.65
C LEU A 91 4.76 -11.93 5.94
N LYS A 92 4.60 -10.60 5.93
CA LYS A 92 3.53 -9.93 5.18
C LYS A 92 3.64 -10.20 3.68
N ASN A 93 4.85 -10.08 3.12
CA ASN A 93 5.09 -10.35 1.70
C ASN A 93 4.77 -11.81 1.37
N MET A 94 5.26 -12.74 2.18
CA MET A 94 4.98 -14.17 2.00
C MET A 94 3.47 -14.46 2.08
N PHE A 95 2.76 -13.90 3.06
CA PHE A 95 1.32 -14.07 3.22
C PHE A 95 0.53 -13.58 1.99
N VAL A 96 0.90 -12.42 1.45
CA VAL A 96 0.27 -11.88 0.23
C VAL A 96 0.56 -12.79 -0.97
N CYS A 97 1.81 -13.23 -1.14
CA CYS A 97 2.17 -14.13 -2.23
C CYS A 97 1.47 -15.50 -2.14
N SER A 98 1.25 -16.04 -0.94
CA SER A 98 0.57 -17.32 -0.75
C SER A 98 -0.95 -17.25 -0.93
N THR A 99 -1.55 -16.06 -0.82
CA THR A 99 -3.01 -15.89 -0.93
C THR A 99 -3.49 -15.59 -2.34
N VAL A 100 -2.58 -15.38 -3.30
CA VAL A 100 -2.90 -15.04 -4.68
C VAL A 100 -2.55 -16.18 -5.65
N ASP A 101 -3.48 -16.52 -6.53
CA ASP A 101 -3.23 -17.46 -7.61
C ASP A 101 -2.44 -16.78 -8.75
N LEU A 102 -1.19 -17.17 -8.95
CA LEU A 102 -0.39 -16.74 -10.09
C LEU A 102 -0.87 -17.47 -11.36
N LYS A 103 -1.71 -16.80 -12.16
CA LYS A 103 -2.16 -17.31 -13.46
C LYS A 103 -1.29 -16.75 -14.59
N SER A 104 -0.90 -17.63 -15.52
CA SER A 104 -0.14 -17.22 -16.70
C SER A 104 -0.97 -16.31 -17.60
N ILE A 105 -0.30 -15.35 -18.24
CA ILE A 105 -0.96 -14.40 -19.14
C ILE A 105 -1.46 -15.15 -20.38
N LYS A 106 -2.78 -15.07 -20.64
CA LYS A 106 -3.43 -15.78 -21.77
C LYS A 106 -2.99 -15.31 -23.15
N ARG A 107 -2.48 -14.07 -23.28
CA ARG A 107 -1.97 -13.51 -24.53
C ARG A 107 -0.48 -13.20 -24.38
N LYS A 108 0.35 -13.94 -25.10
CA LYS A 108 1.76 -13.59 -25.30
C LYS A 108 1.83 -12.74 -26.56
N THR A 109 2.37 -11.53 -26.47
CA THR A 109 2.76 -10.79 -27.67
C THR A 109 3.88 -11.59 -28.32
N VAL A 110 3.62 -12.15 -29.50
CA VAL A 110 4.69 -12.72 -30.32
C VAL A 110 5.66 -11.57 -30.60
N LYS A 111 6.92 -11.67 -30.12
CA LYS A 111 8.01 -10.85 -30.64
C LYS A 111 8.26 -11.32 -32.08
N GLY A 112 7.40 -10.87 -32.98
CA GLY A 112 7.50 -11.17 -34.39
C GLY A 112 8.27 -10.05 -35.07
N TYR A 113 9.42 -10.38 -35.66
CA TYR A 113 9.97 -9.69 -36.82
C TYR A 113 9.05 -9.93 -38.05
N GLY A 114 7.76 -9.66 -37.88
CA GLY A 114 6.71 -9.96 -38.85
C GLY A 114 5.64 -8.88 -38.71
N MET A 115 5.73 -7.89 -39.59
CA MET A 115 4.80 -6.77 -39.70
C MET A 115 3.36 -7.28 -39.68
N ARG A 116 2.61 -6.94 -38.64
CA ARG A 116 1.14 -7.02 -38.67
C ARG A 116 0.64 -5.80 -39.42
N GLN A 117 0.21 -5.99 -40.67
CA GLN A 117 -0.56 -4.94 -41.34
C GLN A 117 -1.91 -4.80 -40.64
N ARG A 118 -2.22 -3.59 -40.19
CA ARG A 118 -3.58 -3.21 -39.80
C ARG A 118 -4.42 -3.23 -41.08
N LYS A 119 -5.38 -4.15 -41.20
CA LYS A 119 -6.51 -3.89 -42.08
C LYS A 119 -7.33 -2.78 -41.43
N SER A 120 -7.35 -1.62 -42.06
CA SER A 120 -8.30 -0.55 -41.71
C SER A 120 -9.73 -0.99 -42.07
N PRO A 121 -10.75 -0.42 -41.40
CA PRO A 121 -12.16 -0.66 -41.69
C PRO A 121 -12.54 -0.38 -43.14
#